data_AF-A0A946TDQ5-F1
#
_entry.id   AF-A0A946TDQ5-F1
#
_cell.length_a   1.000
_cell.length_b   1.000
_cell.length_c   1.000
_cell.angle_alpha   90.00
_cell.angle_beta   90.00
_cell.angle_gamma   90.00
#
_symmetry.space_group_name_H-M   'P 1'
#
loop_
_entity.id
_entity.type
_entity.pdbx_description
1 polymer ?
#
loop_
_entity_poly.entity_id
_entity_poly.type
_entity_poly.pdbx_seq_one_letter_code
_entity_poly.pdbx_strand_id
1 'polypeptide(L)' 'MADDKTNSQPTVKPGLGSLVKSILAAAIGVQTDKNREKDFTQGSPLAFIIGGFVFTALFIFTIAVIVGIVTS' A
#
# COMPACT_ATOMS: atom_id res chain seq x y z
N MET A 1 -38.74 3.08 -23.30
CA MET A 1 -37.34 3.50 -23.50
C MET A 1 -36.75 3.71 -22.13
N ALA A 2 -35.95 2.78 -21.62
CA ALA A 2 -35.37 2.86 -20.29
C ALA A 2 -34.13 3.79 -20.34
N ASP A 3 -34.07 4.73 -19.40
CA ASP A 3 -32.96 5.66 -19.21
C ASP A 3 -31.72 4.89 -18.71
N ASP A 4 -30.83 4.55 -19.65
CA ASP A 4 -29.51 3.98 -19.37
C ASP A 4 -28.60 5.06 -18.74
N LYS A 5 -28.50 5.02 -17.41
CA LYS A 5 -27.57 5.85 -16.63
C LYS A 5 -26.15 5.31 -16.81
N THR A 6 -25.51 5.71 -17.89
CA THR A 6 -24.08 5.50 -18.13
C THR A 6 -23.24 6.12 -17.00
N ASN A 7 -22.84 5.30 -16.04
CA ASN A 7 -21.89 5.62 -14.98
C ASN A 7 -20.49 5.79 -15.57
N SER A 8 -20.26 6.98 -16.16
CA SER A 8 -18.95 7.41 -16.64
C SER A 8 -18.12 7.88 -15.45
N GLN A 9 -17.42 6.97 -14.79
CA GLN A 9 -16.38 7.32 -13.82
C GLN A 9 -15.22 8.00 -14.58
N PRO A 10 -14.91 9.29 -14.30
CA PRO A 10 -13.81 9.96 -14.98
C PRO A 10 -12.49 9.34 -14.54
N THR A 11 -11.65 8.96 -15.50
CA THR A 11 -10.30 8.42 -15.32
C THR A 11 -9.34 9.50 -14.82
N VAL A 12 -9.58 10.02 -13.63
CA VAL A 12 -8.64 10.94 -12.97
C VAL A 12 -7.45 10.11 -12.52
N LYS A 13 -6.31 10.24 -13.22
CA LYS A 13 -5.01 9.69 -12.80
C LYS A 13 -4.87 9.95 -11.29
N PRO A 14 -4.63 8.91 -10.47
CA PRO A 14 -4.52 9.12 -9.02
C PRO A 14 -3.46 10.18 -8.76
N GLY A 15 -3.87 11.33 -8.23
CA GLY A 15 -2.94 12.37 -7.83
C GLY A 15 -2.00 11.83 -6.75
N LEU A 16 -0.82 12.43 -6.59
CA LEU A 16 0.18 12.01 -5.59
C LEU A 16 -0.43 11.75 -4.19
N GLY A 17 -1.41 12.56 -3.78
CA GLY A 17 -2.09 12.38 -2.49
C GLY A 17 -2.86 11.06 -2.36
N SER A 18 -3.41 10.53 -3.46
CA SER A 18 -4.08 9.23 -3.47
C SER A 18 -3.08 8.08 -3.33
N LEU A 19 -1.90 8.18 -3.95
CA LEU A 19 -0.81 7.22 -3.76
C LEU A 19 -0.29 7.23 -2.31
N VAL A 20 -0.04 8.40 -1.73
CA VAL A 20 0.40 8.53 -0.35
C VAL A 20 -0.62 7.91 0.60
N LYS A 21 -1.91 8.22 0.44
CA LYS A 21 -2.98 7.65 1.26
C LYS A 21 -3.09 6.13 1.10
N SER A 22 -2.88 5.62 -0.12
CA SER A 22 -2.85 4.19 -0.42
C SER A 22 -1.69 3.49 0.29
N ILE A 23 -0.49 4.08 0.28
CA ILE A 23 0.70 3.54 0.95
C ILE A 23 0.52 3.55 2.46
N LEU A 24 -0.03 4.63 3.04
CA LEU A 24 -0.34 4.69 4.47
C LEU A 24 -1.42 3.67 4.86
N ALA A 25 -2.48 3.52 4.06
CA ALA A 25 -3.52 2.53 4.34
C ALA A 25 -2.97 1.09 4.27
N ALA A 26 -2.08 0.81 3.32
CA ALA A 26 -1.37 -0.47 3.23
C ALA A 26 -0.41 -0.70 4.41
N ALA A 27 0.30 0.34 4.86
CA ALA A 27 1.20 0.27 6.02
C ALA A 27 0.45 0.09 7.35
N ILE A 28 -0.77 0.62 7.48
CA ILE A 28 -1.66 0.40 8.64
C ILE A 28 -2.38 -0.96 8.55
N GLY A 29 -2.42 -1.59 7.37
CA GLY A 29 -3.12 -2.87 7.15
C GLY A 29 -4.60 -2.73 6.77
N VAL A 30 -5.11 -1.51 6.57
CA VAL A 30 -6.47 -1.22 6.08
C VAL A 30 -6.45 -1.15 4.55
N GLN A 31 -5.85 -2.14 3.90
CA GLN A 31 -5.85 -2.26 2.44
C GLN A 31 -7.23 -2.77 2.00
N THR A 32 -8.06 -1.90 1.43
CA THR A 32 -9.41 -2.27 0.93
C THR A 32 -9.31 -3.32 -0.18
N ASP A 33 -10.32 -4.19 -0.32
CA ASP A 33 -10.37 -5.23 -1.35
C ASP A 33 -10.11 -4.71 -2.77
N LYS A 34 -10.57 -3.50 -3.09
CA LYS A 34 -10.30 -2.84 -4.39
C LYS A 34 -8.82 -2.54 -4.64
N ASN A 35 -8.09 -2.17 -3.59
CA ASN A 35 -6.64 -1.97 -3.66
C ASN A 35 -5.93 -3.32 -3.80
N ARG A 36 -6.36 -4.32 -3.03
CA ARG A 36 -5.84 -5.68 -3.13
C ARG A 36 -6.07 -6.25 -4.53
N GLU A 37 -7.29 -6.21 -5.05
CA GLU A 37 -7.62 -6.71 -6.38
C GLU A 37 -6.82 -5.99 -7.47
N LYS A 38 -6.66 -4.67 -7.41
CA LYS A 38 -5.79 -3.96 -8.35
C LYS A 38 -4.34 -4.42 -8.27
N ASP A 39 -3.81 -4.57 -7.06
CA ASP A 39 -2.41 -4.91 -6.86
C ASP A 39 -2.09 -6.40 -7.14
N PHE A 40 -3.07 -7.29 -6.98
CA PHE A 40 -2.96 -8.73 -7.27
C PHE A 40 -3.36 -9.10 -8.71
N THR A 41 -4.17 -8.28 -9.39
CA THR A 41 -4.59 -8.54 -10.78
C THR A 41 -3.70 -7.83 -11.80
N GLN A 42 -3.06 -6.71 -11.41
CA GLN A 42 -2.18 -5.93 -12.30
C GLN A 42 -0.70 -5.97 -11.87
N GLY A 43 -0.38 -6.45 -10.66
CA GLY A 43 0.97 -6.49 -10.11
C GLY A 43 1.44 -7.91 -9.74
N SER A 44 2.76 -8.12 -9.76
CA SER A 44 3.36 -9.38 -9.32
C SER A 44 3.33 -9.48 -7.79
N PRO A 45 2.82 -10.57 -7.20
CA PRO A 45 2.87 -10.84 -5.75
C PRO A 45 4.28 -10.74 -5.15
N LEU A 46 5.30 -10.89 -6.00
CA LEU A 46 6.71 -10.78 -5.64
C LEU A 46 7.07 -9.39 -5.10
N ALA A 47 6.42 -8.32 -5.58
CA ALA A 47 6.63 -6.96 -5.07
C ALA A 47 6.19 -6.82 -3.60
N PHE A 48 5.13 -7.51 -3.20
CA PHE A 48 4.65 -7.53 -1.81
C PHE A 48 5.59 -8.29 -0.89
N ILE A 49 6.12 -9.42 -1.34
CA ILE A 49 7.07 -10.23 -0.58
C ILE A 49 8.36 -9.44 -0.35
N ILE A 50 8.91 -8.82 -1.40
CA ILE A 50 10.11 -7.97 -1.28
C ILE A 50 9.82 -6.79 -0.35
N GLY A 51 8.68 -6.11 -0.52
CA GLY A 51 8.28 -4.98 0.33
C GLY A 51 8.18 -5.37 1.81
N GLY A 52 7.58 -6.51 2.11
CA GLY A 52 7.50 -7.05 3.48
C GLY A 52 8.88 -7.35 4.06
N PHE A 53 9.78 -7.93 3.26
CA PHE A 53 11.14 -8.25 3.71
C PHE A 53 11.96 -6.98 4.01
N VAL A 54 11.90 -5.98 3.12
CA VAL A 54 12.55 -4.68 3.32
C VAL A 54 12.00 -3.99 4.57
N PHE A 55 10.68 -3.96 4.74
CA PHE A 55 10.06 -3.39 5.93
C PHE A 55 10.51 -4.10 7.22
N THR A 56 10.55 -5.43 7.20
CA THR A 56 10.96 -6.24 8.36
C THR A 56 12.42 -5.98 8.72
N ALA A 57 13.32 -5.91 7.74
CA ALA A 57 14.72 -5.58 7.95
C ALA A 57 14.90 -4.18 8.58
N LEU A 58 14.18 -3.18 8.06
CA LEU A 58 14.17 -1.81 8.61
C LEU A 58 13.64 -1.79 10.04
N PHE A 59 12.59 -2.55 10.34
CA PHE A 59 12.01 -2.64 11.68
C PHE A 59 13.00 -3.22 12.68
N ILE A 60 13.64 -4.35 12.36
CA ILE A 60 14.66 -4.98 13.21
C ILE A 60 15.82 -4.02 13.45
N PHE A 61 16.31 -3.35 12.40
CA PHE A 61 17.41 -2.40 12.52
C PHE A 61 17.04 -1.23 13.44
N THR A 62 15.82 -0.71 13.32
CA THR A 62 15.31 0.37 14.18
C THR A 62 15.31 -0.04 15.66
N ILE A 63 14.79 -1.23 15.97
CA ILE A 63 14.81 -1.76 17.34
C ILE A 63 16.25 -1.94 17.84
N ALA A 64 17.12 -2.53 17.02
CA ALA A 64 18.52 -2.78 17.39
C ALA A 64 19.26 -1.48 17.74
N VAL A 65 19.04 -0.41 16.97
CA VAL A 65 19.60 0.92 17.26
C VAL A 65 19.07 1.46 18.58
N ILE A 66 17.76 1.40 18.81
CA ILE A 66 17.14 1.88 20.07
C ILE A 66 17.71 1.12 21.26
N VAL A 67 17.75 -0.22 21.18
CA VAL A 67 18.34 -1.07 22.23
C VAL A 67 19.78 -0.69 22.46
N GLY A 68 20.58 -0.54 21.39
CA GLY A 68 21.98 -0.14 21.47
C GLY A 68 22.18 1.17 22.21
N ILE A 69 21.37 2.20 21.91
CA ILE A 69 21.40 3.51 22.60
C ILE A 69 21.02 3.39 24.07
N VAL A 70 20.05 2.53 24.41
CA VAL A 70 19.60 2.35 25.79
C VAL A 70 20.59 1.54 26.62
N THR A 71 21.28 0.58 26.01
CA THR A 71 22.23 -0.30 26.70
C THR A 71 23.66 0.23 26.73
N SER A 72 23.96 1.31 25.99
CA SER A 72 25.28 1.94 25.94
C SER A 72 25.57 2.85 27.13
#